data_AF-A0A832RHC6-F1
#
_entry.id   AF-A0A832RHC6-F1
#
_cell.length_a   1.000
_cell.length_b   1.000
_cell.length_c   1.000
_cell.angle_alpha   90.00
_cell.angle_beta   90.00
_cell.angle_gamma   90.00
#
_symmetry.space_group_name_H-M   'P 1'
#
loop_
_entity.id
_entity.type
_entity.pdbx_description
1 polymer ?
#
loop_
_entity_poly.entity_id
_entity_poly.type
_entity_poly.pdbx_seq_one_letter_code
_entity_poly.pdbx_strand_id
1 'polypeptide(L)'
;MTNFQNSWSKPTTPSISEKLGEALKPKGALKPRIEQATRSLQNQISKLDGMLTKLKQREQNLFQRIVQATQKHDTQTSKVLANELAEVRKVSKMLGNCRMALEQIELRLTTFHDLGDTVVTIAPTIGLMRSLKSSLGKFMPEADHELGMMTEMLNGLMAESFSGEGAFGMDQSTNEESDRILEEAAAVAEASVGDKFPSTPVSTKSATSTRYL
;
A
#
# COMPACT_ATOMS: atom_id res chain seq x y z
N MET A 1 -21.42 -62.81 -22.75
CA MET A 1 -20.12 -62.12 -22.61
C MET A 1 -20.34 -60.67 -23.05
N THR A 2 -20.59 -59.77 -22.09
CA THR A 2 -19.66 -58.78 -21.51
C THR A 2 -19.75 -57.42 -22.21
N ASN A 3 -20.32 -56.43 -21.52
CA ASN A 3 -19.78 -55.06 -21.46
C ASN A 3 -20.50 -54.27 -20.34
N PHE A 4 -19.98 -54.44 -19.11
CA PHE A 4 -20.31 -53.63 -17.91
C PHE A 4 -19.02 -53.08 -17.30
N GLN A 5 -18.19 -52.42 -18.11
CA GLN A 5 -16.93 -51.87 -17.64
C GLN A 5 -16.64 -50.53 -18.34
N ASN A 6 -17.43 -49.50 -18.06
CA ASN A 6 -17.06 -48.13 -18.46
C ASN A 6 -17.75 -47.04 -17.63
N SER A 7 -17.92 -47.26 -16.33
CA SER A 7 -18.45 -46.23 -15.43
C SER A 7 -17.67 -46.16 -14.12
N TRP A 8 -16.35 -46.08 -14.17
CA TRP A 8 -15.57 -45.69 -12.99
C TRP A 8 -14.36 -44.84 -13.39
N SER A 9 -14.21 -43.71 -12.67
CA SER A 9 -13.20 -42.65 -12.77
C SER A 9 -13.34 -41.65 -13.93
N LYS A 10 -14.15 -40.61 -13.73
CA LYS A 10 -13.82 -39.29 -14.29
C LYS A 10 -12.77 -38.65 -13.38
N PRO A 11 -11.65 -38.12 -13.89
CA PRO A 11 -10.70 -37.39 -13.05
C PRO A 11 -11.36 -36.10 -12.54
N THR A 12 -11.35 -35.92 -11.23
CA THR A 12 -11.74 -34.68 -10.55
C THR A 12 -10.80 -33.56 -11.03
N THR A 13 -11.27 -32.71 -11.94
CA THR A 13 -10.57 -31.47 -12.27
C THR A 13 -10.54 -30.59 -11.01
N PRO A 14 -9.37 -30.13 -10.55
CA PRO A 14 -9.29 -29.31 -9.35
C PRO A 14 -10.14 -28.05 -9.52
N SER A 15 -11.03 -27.83 -8.56
CA SER A 15 -11.97 -26.72 -8.56
C SER A 15 -11.19 -25.41 -8.53
N ILE A 16 -11.50 -24.51 -9.45
CA ILE A 16 -10.89 -23.16 -9.56
C ILE A 16 -11.03 -22.37 -8.24
N SER A 17 -11.98 -22.74 -7.39
CA SER A 17 -12.16 -22.19 -6.04
C SER A 17 -11.00 -22.46 -5.09
N GLU A 18 -10.28 -23.58 -5.23
CA GLU A 18 -9.13 -23.91 -4.36
C GLU A 18 -7.88 -23.08 -4.72
N LYS A 19 -7.70 -22.74 -6.00
CA LYS A 19 -6.61 -21.86 -6.46
C LYS A 19 -6.84 -20.38 -6.14
N LEU A 20 -8.09 -19.98 -5.89
CA LEU A 20 -8.41 -18.61 -5.49
C LEU A 20 -8.18 -18.37 -3.98
N GLY A 21 -8.31 -19.42 -3.15
CA GLY A 21 -8.10 -19.35 -1.70
C GLY A 21 -6.63 -19.24 -1.28
N GLU A 22 -5.69 -19.74 -2.09
CA GLU A 22 -4.25 -19.64 -1.79
C GLU A 22 -3.65 -18.24 -2.04
N ALA A 23 -4.31 -17.41 -2.84
CA ALA A 23 -3.87 -16.04 -3.12
C ALA A 23 -4.21 -15.04 -1.98
N LEU A 24 -5.01 -15.47 -0.99
CA LEU A 24 -5.45 -14.69 0.17
C LEU A 24 -4.76 -15.15 1.46
N LYS A 25 -3.55 -15.69 1.38
CA LYS A 25 -2.72 -15.90 2.57
C LYS A 25 -2.15 -14.54 3.00
N PRO A 26 -2.43 -14.04 4.22
CA PRO A 26 -1.84 -12.80 4.69
C PRO A 26 -0.33 -13.00 4.67
N LYS A 27 0.32 -12.15 3.90
CA LYS A 27 1.64 -12.37 3.36
C LYS A 27 2.65 -11.97 4.46
N GLY A 28 2.67 -12.67 5.60
CA GLY A 28 3.50 -12.31 6.77
C GLY A 28 3.06 -11.01 7.47
N ALA A 29 3.54 -10.79 8.70
CA ALA A 29 3.23 -9.57 9.44
C ALA A 29 3.81 -8.33 8.75
N LEU A 30 3.10 -7.19 8.83
CA LEU A 30 3.49 -5.91 8.22
C LEU A 30 4.85 -5.40 8.75
N LYS A 31 5.08 -5.57 10.05
CA LYS A 31 6.26 -5.09 10.79
C LYS A 31 7.61 -5.58 10.22
N PRO A 32 7.87 -6.89 10.06
CA PRO A 32 9.15 -7.36 9.52
C PRO A 32 9.44 -6.87 8.10
N ARG A 33 8.40 -6.63 7.29
CA ARG A 33 8.56 -6.08 5.94
C ARG A 33 9.01 -4.63 5.96
N ILE A 34 8.39 -3.82 6.81
CA ILE A 34 8.78 -2.42 7.01
C ILE A 34 10.21 -2.35 7.57
N GLU A 35 10.57 -3.18 8.54
CA GLU A 35 11.94 -3.26 9.06
C GLU A 35 12.95 -3.62 7.96
N GLN A 36 12.61 -4.57 7.07
CA GLN A 36 13.44 -4.91 5.91
C GLN A 36 13.58 -3.72 4.94
N ALA A 37 12.49 -2.99 4.68
CA ALA A 37 12.48 -1.79 3.84
C ALA A 37 13.42 -0.72 4.40
N THR A 38 13.30 -0.44 5.70
CA THR A 38 14.12 0.54 6.42
C THR A 38 15.60 0.19 6.35
N ARG A 39 15.97 -1.06 6.60
CA ARG A 39 17.37 -1.51 6.48
C ARG A 39 17.89 -1.35 5.05
N SER A 40 17.07 -1.68 4.05
CA SER A 40 17.43 -1.49 2.65
C SER A 40 17.66 -0.02 2.31
N LEU A 41 16.77 0.89 2.75
CA LEU A 41 16.93 2.33 2.58
C LEU A 41 18.22 2.85 3.21
N GLN A 42 18.50 2.45 4.46
CA GLN A 42 19.72 2.84 5.17
C GLN A 42 20.99 2.41 4.41
N ASN A 43 20.98 1.21 3.82
CA ASN A 43 22.08 0.75 2.98
C ASN A 43 22.26 1.63 1.74
N GLN A 44 21.16 1.98 1.05
CA GLN A 44 21.23 2.85 -0.13
C GLN A 44 21.65 4.28 0.20
N ILE A 45 21.17 4.84 1.32
CA ILE A 45 21.61 6.15 1.85
C ILE A 45 23.12 6.14 2.10
N SER A 46 23.63 5.09 2.77
CA SER A 46 25.07 4.94 3.04
C SER A 46 25.90 4.85 1.76
N LYS A 47 25.41 4.13 0.75
CA LYS A 47 26.05 4.07 -0.58
C LYS A 47 26.11 5.46 -1.23
N LEU A 48 25.01 6.22 -1.18
CA LEU A 48 24.96 7.59 -1.73
C LEU A 48 25.91 8.54 -1.00
N ASP A 49 26.01 8.47 0.32
CA ASP A 49 26.95 9.28 1.10
C ASP A 49 28.41 8.99 0.70
N GLY A 50 28.74 7.71 0.45
CA GLY A 50 30.03 7.32 -0.12
C GLY A 50 30.29 7.89 -1.52
N MET A 51 29.29 7.87 -2.40
CA MET A 51 29.40 8.45 -3.75
C MET A 51 29.56 9.97 -3.71
N LEU A 52 28.80 10.67 -2.86
CA LEU A 52 28.88 12.12 -2.67
C LEU A 52 30.26 12.53 -2.15
N THR A 53 30.83 11.75 -1.22
CA THR A 53 32.20 11.95 -0.73
C THR A 53 33.23 11.84 -1.86
N LYS A 54 33.13 10.81 -2.71
CA LYS A 54 34.01 10.64 -3.88
C LYS A 54 33.85 11.77 -4.90
N LEU A 55 32.62 12.23 -5.15
CA LEU A 55 32.37 13.36 -6.05
C LEU A 55 32.97 14.66 -5.52
N LYS A 56 32.88 14.91 -4.21
CA LYS A 56 33.51 16.07 -3.56
C LYS A 56 35.04 16.04 -3.69
N GLN A 57 35.66 14.87 -3.52
CA GLN A 57 37.09 14.70 -3.74
C GLN A 57 37.46 14.95 -5.22
N ARG A 58 36.68 14.43 -6.17
CA ARG A 58 36.88 14.66 -7.60
C ARG A 58 36.74 16.14 -7.95
N GLU A 59 35.77 16.84 -7.37
CA GLU A 59 35.57 18.28 -7.53
C GLU A 59 36.83 19.06 -7.11
N GLN A 60 37.37 18.78 -5.92
CA GLN A 60 38.57 19.44 -5.40
C GLN A 60 39.79 19.19 -6.30
N ASN A 61 40.00 17.94 -6.75
CA ASN A 61 41.09 17.58 -7.63
C ASN A 61 41.00 18.29 -9.00
N LEU A 62 39.81 18.31 -9.61
CA LEU A 62 39.57 19.02 -10.87
C LEU A 62 39.83 20.51 -10.71
N PHE A 63 39.35 21.12 -9.62
CA PHE A 63 39.56 22.53 -9.34
C PHE A 63 41.05 22.88 -9.22
N GLN A 64 41.83 22.09 -8.48
CA GLN A 64 43.28 22.28 -8.38
C GLN A 64 43.97 22.18 -9.76
N ARG A 65 43.57 21.22 -10.59
CA ARG A 65 44.12 21.07 -11.95
C ARG A 65 43.74 22.23 -12.87
N ILE A 66 42.52 22.78 -12.75
CA ILE A 66 42.10 23.99 -13.47
C ILE A 66 42.99 25.17 -13.10
N VAL A 67 43.26 25.36 -11.80
CA VAL A 67 44.15 26.43 -11.31
C VAL A 67 45.56 26.28 -11.91
N GLN A 68 46.13 25.07 -11.89
CA GLN A 68 47.45 24.81 -12.48
C GLN A 68 47.49 25.05 -14.00
N ALA A 69 46.48 24.59 -14.75
CA ALA A 69 46.38 24.82 -16.19
C ALA A 69 46.26 26.31 -16.50
N THR A 70 45.48 27.04 -15.70
CA THR A 70 45.28 28.48 -15.86
C THR A 70 46.57 29.27 -15.58
N GLN A 71 47.34 28.90 -14.54
CA GLN A 71 48.64 29.50 -14.25
C GLN A 71 49.67 29.27 -15.36
N LYS A 72 49.59 28.14 -16.05
CA LYS A 72 50.44 27.81 -17.21
C LYS A 72 49.93 28.43 -18.52
N HIS A 73 48.87 29.24 -18.48
CA HIS A 73 48.18 29.79 -19.64
C HIS A 73 47.67 28.71 -20.62
N ASP A 74 47.47 27.48 -20.16
CA ASP A 74 46.87 26.39 -20.94
C ASP A 74 45.34 26.52 -20.93
N THR A 75 44.85 27.40 -21.80
CA THR A 75 43.43 27.74 -21.90
C THR A 75 42.57 26.57 -22.37
N GLN A 76 43.10 25.68 -23.20
CA GLN A 76 42.35 24.53 -23.71
C GLN A 76 42.11 23.51 -22.60
N THR A 77 43.16 23.13 -21.86
CA THR A 77 43.03 22.19 -20.74
C THR A 77 42.16 22.77 -19.64
N SER A 78 42.32 24.06 -19.31
CA SER A 78 41.48 24.72 -18.30
C SER A 78 39.99 24.68 -18.65
N LYS A 79 39.63 24.95 -19.92
CA LYS A 79 38.24 24.87 -20.40
C LYS A 79 37.66 23.45 -20.33
N VAL A 80 38.41 22.44 -20.78
CA VAL A 80 37.94 21.04 -20.75
C VAL A 80 37.71 20.59 -19.31
N LEU A 81 38.65 20.86 -18.40
CA LEU A 81 38.52 20.50 -16.99
C LEU A 81 37.38 21.26 -16.30
N ALA A 82 37.11 22.51 -16.67
CA ALA A 82 35.99 23.28 -16.15
C ALA A 82 34.63 22.69 -16.56
N ASN A 83 34.50 22.20 -17.80
CA ASN A 83 33.29 21.51 -18.25
C ASN A 83 33.06 20.21 -17.45
N GLU A 84 34.12 19.42 -17.24
CA GLU A 84 34.03 18.21 -16.43
C GLU A 84 33.64 18.52 -14.97
N LEU A 85 34.19 19.60 -14.39
CA LEU A 85 33.82 20.06 -13.06
C LEU A 85 32.33 20.41 -12.97
N ALA A 86 31.77 21.05 -14.00
CA ALA A 86 30.36 21.39 -14.06
C ALA A 86 29.47 20.13 -14.09
N GLU A 87 29.86 19.11 -14.86
CA GLU A 87 29.14 17.83 -14.90
C GLU A 87 29.24 17.08 -13.55
N VAL A 88 30.42 17.05 -12.92
CA VAL A 88 30.59 16.46 -11.57
C VAL A 88 29.65 17.13 -10.55
N ARG A 89 29.54 18.47 -10.59
CA ARG A 89 28.61 19.21 -9.72
C ARG A 89 27.15 18.88 -9.99
N LYS A 90 26.77 18.73 -11.26
CA LYS A 90 25.41 18.35 -11.66
C LYS A 90 25.03 16.98 -11.14
N VAL A 91 25.93 16.00 -11.28
CA VAL A 91 25.73 14.65 -10.72
C VAL A 91 25.67 14.69 -9.19
N SER A 92 26.57 15.43 -8.54
CA SER A 92 26.57 15.60 -7.08
C SER A 92 25.24 16.16 -6.57
N LYS A 93 24.71 17.21 -7.21
CA LYS A 93 23.39 17.78 -6.87
C LYS A 93 22.26 16.76 -7.04
N MET A 94 22.26 15.99 -8.13
CA MET A 94 21.25 14.95 -8.35
C MET A 94 21.29 13.88 -7.26
N LEU A 95 22.47 13.32 -6.97
CA LEU A 95 22.61 12.28 -5.95
C LEU A 95 22.29 12.80 -4.54
N GLY A 96 22.61 14.06 -4.24
CA GLY A 96 22.24 14.72 -2.99
C GLY A 96 20.72 14.80 -2.82
N ASN A 97 19.99 15.20 -3.87
CA ASN A 97 18.53 15.21 -3.86
C ASN A 97 17.95 13.80 -3.67
N CYS A 98 18.54 12.79 -4.31
CA CYS A 98 18.10 11.40 -4.15
C CYS A 98 18.31 10.90 -2.71
N ARG A 99 19.45 11.24 -2.10
CA ARG A 99 19.79 10.89 -0.72
C ARG A 99 18.76 11.47 0.26
N MET A 100 18.44 12.76 0.11
CA MET A 100 17.41 13.42 0.93
C MET A 100 16.03 12.77 0.78
N ALA A 101 15.64 12.40 -0.44
CA ALA A 101 14.35 11.77 -0.68
C ALA A 101 14.27 10.35 -0.08
N LEU A 102 15.36 9.57 -0.13
CA LEU A 102 15.41 8.27 0.55
C LEU A 102 15.31 8.40 2.07
N GLU A 103 15.99 9.38 2.66
CA GLU A 103 15.88 9.70 4.09
C GLU A 103 14.46 10.13 4.48
N GLN A 104 13.79 10.92 3.64
CA GLN A 104 12.39 11.28 3.85
C GLN A 104 11.47 10.05 3.86
N ILE A 105 11.73 9.07 2.98
CA ILE A 105 10.97 7.82 2.95
C ILE A 105 11.28 6.98 4.20
N GLU A 106 12.55 6.86 4.59
CA GLU A 106 12.97 6.14 5.78
C GLU A 106 12.29 6.69 7.05
N LEU A 107 12.29 8.01 7.22
CA LEU A 107 11.61 8.67 8.34
C LEU A 107 10.13 8.32 8.40
N ARG A 108 9.43 8.31 7.24
CA ARG A 108 8.01 7.94 7.20
C ARG A 108 7.75 6.47 7.49
N LEU A 109 8.67 5.58 7.08
CA LEU A 109 8.57 4.15 7.39
C LEU A 109 8.91 3.84 8.84
N THR A 110 9.78 4.63 9.48
CA THR A 110 10.15 4.47 10.90
C THR A 110 9.19 5.14 11.87
N THR A 111 8.41 6.14 11.42
CA THR A 111 7.27 6.67 12.18
C THR A 111 6.11 5.67 12.31
N PHE A 112 6.25 4.46 11.77
CA PHE A 112 5.36 3.34 12.00
C PHE A 112 5.48 2.84 13.45
N HIS A 113 4.58 3.28 14.33
CA HIS A 113 4.39 2.58 15.61
C HIS A 113 2.94 2.52 16.10
N ASP A 114 2.13 3.58 16.02
CA ASP A 114 0.91 3.64 16.86
C ASP A 114 -0.38 4.18 16.20
N LEU A 115 -0.41 4.33 14.87
CA LEU A 115 -1.58 4.89 14.18
C LEU A 115 -1.95 3.99 13.01
N GLY A 116 -3.14 3.41 13.04
CA GLY A 116 -3.73 2.59 11.97
C GLY A 116 -3.93 3.32 10.63
N ASP A 117 -3.34 4.49 10.44
CA ASP A 117 -3.36 5.27 9.21
C ASP A 117 -2.07 5.05 8.39
N THR A 118 -1.84 3.78 8.06
CA THR A 118 -0.71 3.34 7.24
C THR A 118 -0.79 3.90 5.83
N VAL A 119 -1.99 4.11 5.29
CA VAL A 119 -2.20 4.59 3.93
C VAL A 119 -1.80 6.06 3.80
N VAL A 120 -2.25 6.95 4.68
CA VAL A 120 -1.90 8.39 4.59
C VAL A 120 -0.40 8.62 4.77
N THR A 121 0.24 7.80 5.60
CA THR A 121 1.68 7.90 5.85
C THR A 121 2.52 7.35 4.69
N ILE A 122 2.13 6.20 4.13
CA ILE A 122 2.93 5.48 3.12
C ILE A 122 2.62 5.93 1.70
N ALA A 123 1.39 6.28 1.36
CA ALA A 123 1.00 6.59 -0.02
C ALA A 123 1.90 7.62 -0.73
N PRO A 124 2.29 8.74 -0.11
CA PRO A 124 3.13 9.72 -0.80
C PRO A 124 4.59 9.26 -0.96
N THR A 125 5.02 8.19 -0.29
CA THR A 125 6.36 7.60 -0.47
C THR A 125 6.50 6.82 -1.77
N ILE A 126 5.40 6.26 -2.29
CA ILE A 126 5.39 5.46 -3.52
C ILE A 126 5.77 6.32 -4.73
N GLY A 127 5.23 7.53 -4.82
CA GLY A 127 5.58 8.49 -5.87
C GLY A 127 7.04 8.91 -5.82
N LEU A 128 7.55 9.19 -4.62
CA LEU A 128 8.97 9.49 -4.40
C LEU A 128 9.86 8.31 -4.83
N MET A 129 9.52 7.07 -4.46
CA MET A 129 10.29 5.88 -4.82
C MET A 129 10.41 5.68 -6.34
N ARG A 130 9.31 5.86 -7.08
CA ARG A 130 9.33 5.78 -8.55
C ARG A 130 10.21 6.86 -9.18
N SER A 131 10.16 8.08 -8.66
CA SER A 131 11.01 9.19 -9.12
C SER A 131 12.50 8.94 -8.85
N LEU A 132 12.80 8.31 -7.71
CA LEU A 132 14.15 7.95 -7.31
C LEU A 132 14.72 6.84 -8.18
N LYS A 133 13.92 5.81 -8.47
CA LYS A 133 14.28 4.74 -9.40
C LYS A 133 14.75 5.31 -10.74
N SER A 134 13.97 6.21 -11.33
CA SER A 134 14.32 6.87 -12.60
C SER A 134 15.60 7.71 -12.51
N SER A 135 15.77 8.45 -11.41
CA SER A 135 16.91 9.35 -11.22
C SER A 135 18.22 8.59 -10.95
N LEU A 136 18.15 7.52 -10.14
CA LEU A 136 19.30 6.71 -9.76
C LEU A 136 19.68 5.67 -10.81
N GLY A 137 18.74 5.16 -11.62
CA GLY A 137 19.02 4.10 -12.59
C GLY A 137 20.13 4.43 -13.60
N LYS A 138 20.38 5.71 -13.87
CA LYS A 138 21.47 6.17 -14.76
C LYS A 138 22.87 6.12 -14.13
N PHE A 139 22.95 6.19 -12.80
CA PHE A 139 24.22 6.36 -12.08
C PHE A 139 24.49 5.24 -11.06
N MET A 140 23.46 4.51 -10.67
CA MET A 140 23.50 3.42 -9.69
C MET A 140 22.52 2.31 -10.10
N PRO A 141 22.86 1.48 -11.12
CA PRO A 141 21.97 0.42 -11.61
C PRO A 141 21.58 -0.59 -10.54
N GLU A 142 22.46 -0.87 -9.57
CA GLU A 142 22.14 -1.72 -8.41
C GLU A 142 20.98 -1.16 -7.58
N ALA A 143 20.83 0.17 -7.52
CA ALA A 143 19.72 0.81 -6.82
C ALA A 143 18.39 0.60 -7.53
N ASP A 144 18.40 0.46 -8.86
CA ASP A 144 17.18 0.32 -9.65
C ASP A 144 16.38 -0.93 -9.24
N HIS A 145 17.09 -2.05 -9.03
CA HIS A 145 16.48 -3.30 -8.58
C HIS A 145 15.92 -3.17 -7.16
N GLU A 146 16.73 -2.67 -6.23
CA GLU A 146 16.34 -2.53 -4.82
C GLU A 146 15.16 -1.57 -4.65
N LEU A 147 15.17 -0.42 -5.32
CA LEU A 147 14.08 0.56 -5.32
C LEU A 147 12.82 0.02 -5.99
N GLY A 148 12.98 -0.87 -6.98
CA GLY A 148 11.88 -1.62 -7.58
C GLY A 148 11.21 -2.53 -6.56
N MET A 149 11.99 -3.36 -5.87
CA MET A 149 11.49 -4.24 -4.80
C MET A 149 10.82 -3.46 -3.67
N MET A 150 11.41 -2.34 -3.25
CA MET A 150 10.80 -1.46 -2.25
C MET A 150 9.48 -0.85 -2.75
N THR A 151 9.42 -0.42 -4.01
CA THR A 151 8.17 0.09 -4.60
C THR A 151 7.07 -0.99 -4.56
N GLU A 152 7.39 -2.21 -4.97
CA GLU A 152 6.44 -3.34 -4.94
C GLU A 152 5.97 -3.65 -3.52
N MET A 153 6.90 -3.65 -2.55
CA MET A 153 6.56 -3.81 -1.14
C MET A 153 5.59 -2.73 -0.67
N LEU A 154 5.88 -1.45 -0.90
CA LEU A 154 5.01 -0.34 -0.49
C LEU A 154 3.61 -0.42 -1.13
N ASN A 155 3.52 -0.85 -2.39
CA ASN A 155 2.22 -1.11 -3.03
C ASN A 155 1.49 -2.29 -2.38
N GLY A 156 2.20 -3.34 -1.99
CA GLY A 156 1.66 -4.48 -1.25
C GLY A 156 1.11 -4.07 0.13
N LEU A 157 1.85 -3.25 0.88
CA LEU A 157 1.39 -2.70 2.16
C LEU A 157 0.12 -1.86 1.98
N MET A 158 0.05 -1.06 0.90
CA MET A 158 -1.13 -0.26 0.59
C MET A 158 -2.35 -1.14 0.29
N ALA A 159 -2.19 -2.18 -0.54
CA ALA A 159 -3.26 -3.13 -0.83
C ALA A 159 -3.73 -3.89 0.42
N GLU A 160 -2.79 -4.33 1.28
CA GLU A 160 -3.09 -5.02 2.54
C GLU A 160 -3.82 -4.10 3.54
N SER A 161 -3.49 -2.81 3.56
CA SER A 161 -4.15 -1.81 4.40
C SER A 161 -5.61 -1.57 3.98
N PHE A 162 -5.94 -1.76 2.69
CA PHE A 162 -7.31 -1.72 2.18
C PHE A 162 -8.08 -3.05 2.33
N SER A 163 -7.38 -4.17 2.56
CA SER A 163 -8.01 -5.50 2.70
C SER A 163 -8.05 -6.02 4.14
N GLY A 164 -7.38 -5.36 5.08
CA GLY A 164 -7.50 -5.68 6.50
C GLY A 164 -8.90 -5.38 7.02
N GLU A 165 -9.38 -6.16 7.99
CA GLU A 165 -10.68 -6.02 8.68
C GLU A 165 -11.02 -4.61 9.23
N GLY A 166 -10.13 -3.62 9.10
CA GLY A 166 -10.34 -2.21 9.45
C GLY A 166 -10.51 -1.24 8.26
N ALA A 167 -10.60 -1.71 7.02
CA ALA A 167 -10.63 -0.83 5.83
C ALA A 167 -12.00 -0.17 5.54
N PHE A 168 -13.05 -0.58 6.24
CA PHE A 168 -14.22 0.26 6.48
C PHE A 168 -14.41 0.30 7.98
N GLY A 169 -14.53 1.49 8.55
CA GLY A 169 -14.93 1.66 9.94
C GLY A 169 -16.31 1.04 10.16
N MET A 170 -16.33 -0.26 10.47
CA MET A 170 -17.41 -0.88 11.21
C MET A 170 -16.84 -1.04 12.61
N ASP A 171 -16.86 0.06 13.36
CA ASP A 171 -16.69 -0.01 14.80
C ASP A 171 -17.75 -1.00 15.33
N GLN A 172 -17.30 -2.10 15.92
CA GLN A 172 -18.20 -3.11 16.49
C GLN A 172 -19.19 -2.47 17.49
N SER A 173 -18.81 -1.35 18.13
CA SER A 173 -19.70 -0.62 19.04
C SER A 173 -20.83 0.12 18.32
N THR A 174 -20.62 0.56 17.07
CA THR A 174 -21.68 1.15 16.23
C THR A 174 -22.71 0.10 15.81
N ASN A 175 -22.32 -1.17 15.71
CA ASN A 175 -23.22 -2.26 15.31
C ASN A 175 -24.20 -2.62 16.44
N GLU A 176 -23.76 -2.65 17.70
CA GLU A 176 -24.64 -2.94 18.84
C GLU A 176 -25.73 -1.86 19.05
N GLU A 177 -25.38 -0.58 18.90
CA GLU A 177 -26.36 0.51 19.00
C GLU A 177 -27.33 0.52 17.79
N SER A 178 -26.81 0.26 16.59
CA SER A 178 -27.63 0.14 15.38
C SER A 178 -28.61 -1.03 15.45
N ASP A 179 -28.17 -2.19 15.96
CA ASP A 179 -29.01 -3.37 16.17
C ASP A 179 -30.12 -3.09 17.18
N ARG A 180 -29.81 -2.39 18.28
CA ARG A 180 -30.84 -1.95 19.26
C ARG A 180 -31.84 -0.97 18.65
N ILE A 181 -31.40 -0.02 17.83
CA ILE A 181 -32.29 0.93 17.15
C ILE A 181 -33.21 0.19 16.17
N LEU A 182 -32.69 -0.80 15.44
CA LEU A 182 -33.48 -1.63 14.52
C LEU A 182 -34.48 -2.52 15.28
N GLU A 183 -34.10 -3.05 16.43
CA GLU A 183 -34.97 -3.84 17.31
C GLU A 183 -36.10 -2.98 17.91
N GLU A 184 -35.78 -1.76 18.35
CA GLU A 184 -36.78 -0.80 18.83
C GLU A 184 -37.75 -0.38 17.71
N ALA A 185 -37.23 -0.11 16.51
CA ALA A 185 -38.05 0.22 15.35
C ALA A 185 -38.98 -0.94 14.94
N ALA A 186 -38.50 -2.19 15.01
CA ALA A 186 -39.30 -3.38 14.76
C ALA A 186 -40.42 -3.54 15.80
N ALA A 187 -40.11 -3.34 17.09
CA ALA A 187 -41.10 -3.39 18.17
C ALA A 187 -42.20 -2.31 18.01
N VAL A 188 -41.82 -1.08 17.60
CA VAL A 188 -42.78 0.00 17.32
C VAL A 188 -43.64 -0.32 16.10
N ALA A 189 -43.06 -0.92 15.06
CA ALA A 189 -43.80 -1.35 13.88
C ALA A 189 -44.82 -2.44 14.22
N GLU A 190 -44.44 -3.46 15.00
CA GLU A 190 -45.33 -4.51 15.49
C GLU A 190 -46.48 -3.96 16.36
N ALA A 191 -46.18 -3.02 17.26
CA ALA A 191 -47.20 -2.33 18.04
C ALA A 191 -48.18 -1.53 17.16
N SER A 192 -47.69 -0.89 16.09
CA SER A 192 -48.53 -0.14 15.14
C SER A 192 -49.42 -1.03 14.25
N VAL A 193 -49.06 -2.30 14.08
CA VAL A 193 -49.86 -3.29 13.34
C VAL A 193 -51.08 -3.73 14.18
N GLY A 194 -50.96 -3.77 15.51
CA GLY A 194 -52.07 -4.08 16.42
C GLY A 194 -53.22 -3.07 16.37
N ASP A 195 -52.91 -1.77 16.25
CA ASP A 195 -53.90 -0.68 16.24
C ASP A 195 -54.55 -0.42 14.86
N LYS A 196 -54.05 -1.04 13.79
CA LYS A 196 -54.55 -0.85 12.41
C LYS A 196 -55.55 -1.92 11.96
N PHE A 197 -55.87 -2.91 12.79
CA PHE A 197 -56.97 -3.84 12.50
C PHE A 197 -58.29 -3.27 13.03
N PRO A 198 -59.25 -2.89 12.16
CA PRO A 198 -60.59 -2.57 12.61
C PRO A 198 -61.21 -3.82 13.26
N SER A 199 -61.71 -3.67 14.49
CA SER A 199 -62.44 -4.74 15.17
C SER A 199 -63.62 -5.17 14.29
N THR A 200 -63.69 -6.46 13.97
CA THR A 200 -64.83 -7.01 13.21
C THR A 200 -66.13 -6.72 13.95
N PRO A 201 -67.18 -6.19 13.29
CA PRO A 201 -68.42 -5.87 13.98
C PRO A 201 -69.01 -7.14 14.59
N VAL A 202 -69.29 -7.08 15.89
CA VAL A 202 -70.13 -8.07 16.59
C VAL A 202 -71.51 -7.98 15.97
N SER A 203 -71.85 -8.93 15.10
CA SER A 203 -73.22 -9.08 14.61
C SER A 203 -74.08 -9.54 15.77
N THR A 204 -74.87 -8.59 16.28
CA THR A 204 -75.92 -8.84 17.26
C THR A 204 -77.11 -9.49 16.56
N LYS A 205 -77.63 -10.54 17.21
CA LYS A 205 -78.97 -11.13 17.05
C LYS A 205 -79.25 -11.89 15.74
N SER A 206 -79.30 -13.22 15.85
CA SER A 206 -80.37 -13.98 15.18
C SER A 206 -81.27 -14.58 16.25
N ALA A 207 -82.39 -13.89 16.50
CA ALA A 207 -83.53 -14.47 17.19
C ALA A 207 -84.25 -15.41 16.22
N THR A 208 -84.61 -16.58 16.75
CA THR A 208 -85.82 -17.36 16.42
C THR A 208 -85.87 -18.03 15.04
N SER A 209 -85.82 -19.36 15.05
CA SER A 209 -86.96 -20.19 14.64
C SER A 209 -86.58 -21.68 14.66
N THR A 210 -87.29 -22.50 15.45
CA THR A 210 -87.86 -23.82 15.10
C THR A 210 -88.77 -24.21 16.30
N ARG A 211 -90.11 -24.03 16.25
CA ARG A 211 -91.16 -24.97 15.76
C ARG A 211 -91.11 -26.32 16.52
N TYR A 212 -92.15 -26.84 17.16
CA TYR A 212 -93.39 -27.41 16.60
C TYR A 212 -94.44 -27.69 17.71
N LEU A 213 -95.70 -27.82 17.25
CA LEU A 213 -96.84 -28.60 17.73
C LEU A 213 -96.70 -29.35 19.08
#